data_AF-H5YAC6-F1
#
_entry.id   AF-H5YAC6-F1
#
_cell.length_a   1.000
_cell.length_b   1.000
_cell.length_c   1.000
_cell.angle_alpha   90.00
_cell.angle_beta   90.00
_cell.angle_gamma   90.00
#
_symmetry.space_group_name_H-M   'P 1'
#
loop_
_entity.id
_entity.type
_entity.pdbx_description
1 polymer ?
#
loop_
_entity_poly.entity_id
_entity_poly.type
_entity_poly.pdbx_seq_one_letter_code
_entity_poly.pdbx_strand_id
1 'polypeptide(L)'
;MSTQRKPYQTTVPDFRSIEEPSFRALGWWRNTRADNFHASSLGEMKAAVANIAMLAEPRWRDAASGDAAAAIALVLAMGPENSHALKFDICMTALVICACEGDAASCLVIAWVLRRLPKAKTREKRLATSWTVRAMRPLLARAGLDND
;
A
#
# COMPACT_ATOMS: atom_id res chain seq x y z
N MET A 1 20.65 15.68 -55.86
CA MET A 1 20.53 14.80 -54.68
C MET A 1 20.17 15.67 -53.48
N SER A 2 18.89 15.71 -53.10
CA SER A 2 18.39 16.57 -52.01
C SER A 2 17.87 15.67 -50.89
N THR A 3 18.57 15.65 -49.76
CA THR A 3 18.29 14.75 -48.63
C THR A 3 17.21 15.38 -47.75
N GLN A 4 15.96 14.95 -47.92
CA GLN A 4 14.85 15.33 -47.05
C GLN A 4 15.05 14.69 -45.67
N ARG A 5 15.36 15.50 -44.65
CA ARG A 5 15.34 15.06 -43.24
C ARG A 5 13.88 14.89 -42.82
N LYS A 6 13.49 13.66 -42.46
CA LYS A 6 12.22 13.37 -41.77
C LYS A 6 12.19 14.15 -40.44
N PRO A 7 11.12 14.88 -40.11
CA PRO A 7 11.00 15.52 -38.82
C PRO A 7 10.90 14.45 -37.72
N TYR A 8 11.69 14.62 -36.66
CA TYR A 8 11.65 13.80 -35.46
C TYR A 8 10.31 14.10 -34.75
N GLN A 9 9.34 13.19 -34.89
CA GLN A 9 8.12 13.24 -34.09
C GLN A 9 8.49 12.88 -32.66
N THR A 10 8.73 13.90 -31.84
CA THR A 10 8.76 13.75 -30.38
C THR A 10 7.34 13.44 -29.95
N THR A 11 7.03 12.15 -29.78
CA THR A 11 5.85 11.72 -29.03
C THR A 11 6.06 12.15 -27.58
N VAL A 12 5.61 13.35 -27.25
CA VAL A 12 5.42 13.75 -25.85
C VAL A 12 4.45 12.72 -25.28
N PRO A 13 4.82 11.96 -24.24
CA PRO A 13 3.90 11.01 -23.64
C PRO A 13 2.63 11.76 -23.24
N ASP A 14 1.48 11.25 -23.68
CA ASP A 14 0.20 11.79 -23.24
C ASP A 14 0.06 11.50 -21.74
N PHE A 15 0.34 12.52 -20.91
CA PHE A 15 0.24 12.43 -19.45
C PHE A 15 -1.18 12.06 -18.97
N ARG A 16 -2.19 12.14 -19.85
CA ARG A 16 -3.56 11.71 -19.56
C ARG A 16 -3.75 10.19 -19.64
N SER A 17 -2.76 9.46 -20.13
CA SER A 17 -2.73 7.99 -20.18
C SER A 17 -2.04 7.34 -18.97
N ILE A 18 -1.61 8.14 -17.97
CA ILE A 18 -1.34 7.58 -16.64
C ILE A 18 -2.72 7.22 -16.09
N GLU A 19 -3.10 5.97 -16.29
CA GLU A 19 -4.31 5.36 -15.76
C GLU A 19 -4.63 5.88 -14.35
N GLU A 20 -5.70 6.69 -14.26
CA GLU A 20 -6.34 7.17 -13.03
C GLU A 20 -6.60 6.09 -11.95
N PRO A 21 -6.73 4.76 -12.23
CA PRO A 21 -6.84 3.75 -11.16
C PRO A 21 -5.66 3.71 -10.17
N SER A 22 -4.46 4.15 -10.56
CA SER A 22 -3.25 4.11 -9.70
C SER A 22 -3.41 4.91 -8.38
N PHE A 23 -4.04 6.09 -8.42
CA PHE A 23 -4.25 6.90 -7.21
C PHE A 23 -5.33 6.35 -6.28
N ARG A 24 -6.36 5.70 -6.84
CA ARG A 24 -7.42 5.07 -6.02
C ARG A 24 -6.89 3.88 -5.25
N ALA A 25 -5.99 3.10 -5.85
CA ALA A 25 -5.33 1.98 -5.20
C ALA A 25 -4.57 2.40 -3.92
N LEU A 26 -4.00 3.62 -3.90
CA LEU A 26 -3.30 4.14 -2.72
C LEU A 26 -4.22 4.32 -1.50
N GLY A 27 -5.52 4.53 -1.71
CA GLY A 27 -6.50 4.78 -0.64
C GLY A 27 -7.27 3.55 -0.16
N TRP A 28 -7.12 2.38 -0.79
CA TRP A 28 -7.96 1.20 -0.51
C TRP A 28 -7.88 0.72 0.93
N TRP A 29 -6.73 0.82 1.57
CA TRP A 29 -6.52 0.42 2.96
C TRP A 29 -7.49 1.10 3.95
N ARG A 30 -8.01 2.29 3.61
CA ARG A 30 -8.98 3.02 4.44
C ARG A 30 -10.37 2.41 4.45
N ASN A 31 -10.68 1.59 3.45
CA ASN A 31 -12.05 1.16 3.16
C ASN A 31 -12.17 -0.35 2.98
N THR A 32 -11.07 -1.06 2.76
CA THR A 32 -11.02 -2.47 2.41
C THR A 32 -10.59 -3.31 3.61
N ARG A 33 -11.37 -4.35 3.92
CA ARG A 33 -11.02 -5.33 4.95
C ARG A 33 -9.87 -6.22 4.49
N ALA A 34 -9.13 -6.80 5.42
CA ALA A 34 -7.94 -7.60 5.13
C ALA A 34 -8.21 -8.89 4.30
N ASP A 35 -9.43 -9.41 4.35
CA ASP A 35 -9.94 -10.56 3.58
C ASP A 35 -10.34 -10.21 2.15
N ASN A 36 -10.51 -8.92 1.83
CA ASN A 36 -10.98 -8.46 0.53
C ASN A 36 -9.85 -8.07 -0.44
N PHE A 37 -8.58 -8.17 -0.02
CA PHE A 37 -7.44 -7.96 -0.91
C PHE A 37 -7.14 -9.23 -1.70
N HIS A 38 -7.46 -9.20 -2.99
CA HIS A 38 -7.16 -10.26 -3.95
C HIS A 38 -5.92 -9.94 -4.79
N ALA A 39 -5.43 -10.94 -5.54
CA ALA A 39 -4.19 -10.84 -6.31
C ALA A 39 -4.18 -9.66 -7.31
N SER A 40 -5.29 -9.40 -8.03
CA SER A 40 -5.35 -8.24 -8.93
C SER A 40 -5.29 -6.89 -8.20
N SER A 41 -5.98 -6.74 -7.07
CA SER A 41 -5.84 -5.55 -6.22
C SER A 41 -4.39 -5.36 -5.77
N LEU A 42 -3.71 -6.43 -5.39
CA LEU A 42 -2.30 -6.37 -5.00
C LEU A 42 -1.41 -5.93 -6.17
N GLY A 43 -1.67 -6.43 -7.38
CA GLY A 43 -0.97 -6.02 -8.60
C GLY A 43 -1.11 -4.53 -8.90
N GLU A 44 -2.33 -3.99 -8.79
CA GLU A 44 -2.59 -2.55 -8.98
C GLU A 44 -1.87 -1.69 -7.92
N MET A 45 -1.90 -2.10 -6.66
CA MET A 45 -1.20 -1.39 -5.59
C MET A 45 0.32 -1.40 -5.80
N LYS A 46 0.88 -2.54 -6.22
CA LYS A 46 2.31 -2.66 -6.55
C LYS A 46 2.69 -1.76 -7.72
N ALA A 47 1.88 -1.74 -8.78
CA ALA A 47 2.10 -0.86 -9.92
C ALA A 47 2.02 0.62 -9.52
N ALA A 48 1.06 1.00 -8.67
CA ALA A 48 0.94 2.37 -8.16
C ALA A 48 2.18 2.79 -7.35
N VAL A 49 2.66 1.93 -6.45
CA VAL A 49 3.82 2.20 -5.60
C VAL A 49 5.13 2.24 -6.40
N ALA A 50 5.32 1.33 -7.35
CA ALA A 50 6.54 1.24 -8.17
C ALA A 50 6.81 2.50 -9.01
N ASN A 51 5.75 3.23 -9.38
CA ASN A 51 5.85 4.45 -10.17
C ASN A 51 6.15 5.71 -9.34
N ILE A 52 6.28 5.59 -8.01
CA ILE A 52 6.47 6.73 -7.12
C ILE A 52 7.93 6.78 -6.67
N ALA A 53 8.57 7.94 -6.86
CA ALA A 53 9.88 8.24 -6.30
C ALA A 53 9.74 9.22 -5.13
N MET A 54 10.27 8.86 -3.96
CA MET A 54 10.29 9.72 -2.77
C MET A 54 11.73 10.14 -2.45
N LEU A 55 12.19 11.24 -3.07
CA LEU A 55 13.60 11.64 -3.10
C LEU A 55 14.24 11.90 -1.71
N ALA A 56 13.45 12.35 -0.74
CA ALA A 56 13.94 12.69 0.60
C ALA A 56 13.78 11.53 1.62
N GLU A 57 13.40 10.33 1.16
CA GLU A 57 13.11 9.20 2.04
C GLU A 57 13.96 7.99 1.65
N PRO A 58 15.13 7.77 2.28
CA PRO A 58 16.07 6.73 1.86
C PRO A 58 15.49 5.32 1.99
N ARG A 59 14.54 5.11 2.93
CA ARG A 59 13.88 3.81 3.15
C ARG A 59 12.80 3.50 2.12
N TRP A 60 12.38 4.49 1.32
CA TRP A 60 11.26 4.33 0.40
C TRP A 60 11.51 3.26 -0.64
N ARG A 61 12.73 3.20 -1.20
CA ARG A 61 13.05 2.20 -2.23
C ARG A 61 12.87 0.77 -1.71
N ASP A 62 13.34 0.50 -0.50
CA ASP A 62 13.25 -0.82 0.12
C ASP A 62 11.78 -1.14 0.43
N ALA A 63 11.05 -0.21 1.04
CA ALA A 63 9.64 -0.37 1.33
C ALA A 63 8.79 -0.61 0.06
N ALA A 64 9.05 0.14 -1.02
CA ALA A 64 8.38 -0.01 -2.31
C ALA A 64 8.71 -1.35 -2.99
N SER A 65 9.84 -1.95 -2.63
CA SER A 65 10.27 -3.27 -3.13
C SER A 65 9.76 -4.44 -2.28
N GLY A 66 8.98 -4.18 -1.23
CA GLY A 66 8.40 -5.20 -0.35
C GLY A 66 9.16 -5.44 0.96
N ASP A 67 10.12 -4.59 1.33
CA ASP A 67 10.73 -4.67 2.66
C ASP A 67 9.73 -4.20 3.74
N ALA A 68 9.18 -5.18 4.46
CA ALA A 68 8.21 -4.95 5.53
C ALA A 68 8.78 -4.08 6.66
N ALA A 69 10.04 -4.28 7.06
CA ALA A 69 10.64 -3.50 8.14
C ALA A 69 10.81 -2.04 7.73
N ALA A 70 11.22 -1.78 6.49
CA ALA A 70 11.30 -0.44 5.94
C ALA A 70 9.91 0.22 5.86
N ALA A 71 8.89 -0.50 5.37
CA ALA A 71 7.51 0.00 5.29
C ALA A 71 6.93 0.34 6.68
N ILE A 72 7.15 -0.54 7.66
CA ILE A 72 6.75 -0.32 9.06
C ILE A 72 7.43 0.93 9.62
N ALA A 73 8.74 1.06 9.43
CA ALA A 73 9.50 2.21 9.94
C ALA A 73 9.00 3.53 9.36
N LEU A 74 8.62 3.57 8.08
CA LEU A 74 8.04 4.75 7.44
C LEU A 74 6.71 5.16 8.05
N VAL A 75 5.78 4.20 8.17
CA VAL A 75 4.43 4.47 8.69
C VAL A 75 4.48 4.91 10.16
N LEU A 76 5.30 4.25 10.98
CA LEU A 76 5.47 4.61 12.38
C LEU A 76 6.13 5.97 12.57
N ALA A 77 7.12 6.32 11.73
CA ALA A 77 7.79 7.62 11.81
C ALA A 77 6.87 8.80 11.45
N MET A 78 5.90 8.58 10.56
CA MET A 78 4.92 9.62 10.22
C MET A 78 3.83 9.78 11.27
N GLY A 79 3.39 8.70 11.91
CA GLY A 79 2.31 8.76 12.90
C GLY A 79 0.89 8.89 12.29
N PRO A 80 -0.14 8.28 12.92
CA PRO A 80 -1.52 8.31 12.41
C PRO A 80 -2.15 9.71 12.31
N GLU A 81 -1.65 10.70 13.04
CA GLU A 81 -2.06 12.10 12.97
C GLU A 81 -1.85 12.72 11.58
N ASN A 82 -0.87 12.20 10.82
CA ASN A 82 -0.56 12.63 9.47
C ASN A 82 -1.36 11.87 8.40
N SER A 83 -2.45 11.18 8.77
CA SER A 83 -3.25 10.34 7.87
C SER A 83 -3.93 11.07 6.71
N HIS A 84 -3.91 12.40 6.70
CA HIS A 84 -4.46 13.24 5.63
C HIS A 84 -3.46 13.47 4.48
N ALA A 85 -2.17 13.20 4.71
CA ALA A 85 -1.13 13.40 3.71
C ALA A 85 -1.11 12.26 2.69
N LEU A 86 -0.92 12.60 1.41
CA LEU A 86 -0.74 11.60 0.35
C LEU A 86 0.47 10.69 0.62
N LYS A 87 1.54 11.23 1.21
CA LYS A 87 2.72 10.44 1.64
C LYS A 87 2.32 9.32 2.60
N PHE A 88 1.36 9.57 3.48
CA PHE A 88 0.86 8.58 4.43
C PHE A 88 0.18 7.43 3.70
N ASP A 89 -0.65 7.73 2.70
CA ASP A 89 -1.29 6.71 1.86
C ASP A 89 -0.30 5.84 1.14
N ILE A 90 0.67 6.48 0.49
CA ILE A 90 1.72 5.78 -0.27
C ILE A 90 2.44 4.76 0.62
N CYS A 91 2.83 5.16 1.84
CA CYS A 91 3.50 4.25 2.77
C CYS A 91 2.55 3.18 3.33
N MET A 92 1.29 3.53 3.61
CA MET A 92 0.28 2.57 4.03
C MET A 92 -0.01 1.53 2.95
N THR A 93 0.00 1.92 1.68
CA THR A 93 -0.13 1.00 0.53
C THR A 93 1.04 0.02 0.49
N ALA A 94 2.28 0.50 0.60
CA ALA A 94 3.46 -0.36 0.69
C ALA A 94 3.37 -1.35 1.86
N LEU A 95 2.91 -0.87 3.02
CA LEU A 95 2.70 -1.71 4.20
C LEU A 95 1.60 -2.77 4.00
N VAL A 96 0.50 -2.41 3.33
CA VAL A 96 -0.57 -3.36 2.96
C VAL A 96 -0.05 -4.41 1.99
N ILE A 97 0.81 -4.06 1.04
CA ILE A 97 1.42 -5.02 0.13
C ILE A 97 2.20 -6.08 0.94
N CYS A 98 3.06 -5.64 1.86
CA CYS A 98 3.82 -6.53 2.74
C CYS A 98 2.92 -7.44 3.59
N ALA A 99 1.85 -6.87 4.16
CA ALA A 99 0.86 -7.60 4.95
C ALA A 99 0.09 -8.65 4.12
N CYS A 100 -0.20 -8.33 2.86
CA CYS A 100 -0.85 -9.25 1.93
C CYS A 100 0.07 -10.40 1.52
N GLU A 101 1.38 -10.15 1.43
CA GLU A 101 2.41 -11.15 1.14
C GLU A 101 2.76 -12.06 2.33
N GLY A 102 2.18 -11.81 3.50
CA GLY A 102 2.24 -12.70 4.65
C GLY A 102 2.96 -12.14 5.87
N ASP A 103 3.43 -10.88 5.84
CA ASP A 103 4.06 -10.27 7.00
C ASP A 103 3.04 -9.94 8.11
N ALA A 104 3.10 -10.72 9.20
CA ALA A 104 2.20 -10.56 10.33
C ALA A 104 2.44 -9.25 11.09
N ALA A 105 3.68 -8.75 11.15
CA ALA A 105 3.99 -7.49 11.80
C ALA A 105 3.31 -6.31 11.09
N SER A 106 3.36 -6.28 9.75
CA SER A 106 2.68 -5.30 8.92
C SER A 106 1.17 -5.31 9.15
N CYS A 107 0.55 -6.50 9.25
CA CYS A 107 -0.86 -6.63 9.61
C CYS A 107 -1.19 -5.96 10.95
N LEU A 108 -0.37 -6.18 11.98
CA LEU A 108 -0.56 -5.59 13.30
C LEU A 108 -0.35 -4.08 13.30
N VAL A 109 0.62 -3.56 12.54
CA VAL A 109 0.86 -2.12 12.39
C VAL A 109 -0.32 -1.46 11.67
N ILE A 110 -0.86 -2.06 10.62
CA ILE A 110 -2.08 -1.55 9.96
C ILE A 110 -3.25 -1.49 10.94
N ALA A 111 -3.46 -2.56 11.72
CA ALA A 111 -4.51 -2.59 12.75
C ALA A 111 -4.30 -1.49 13.81
N TRP A 112 -3.06 -1.26 14.24
CA TRP A 112 -2.70 -0.19 15.16
C TRP A 112 -2.98 1.20 14.57
N VAL A 113 -2.58 1.45 13.31
CA VAL A 113 -2.84 2.72 12.60
C VAL A 113 -4.33 2.99 12.53
N LEU A 114 -5.12 2.02 12.05
CA LEU A 114 -6.57 2.16 11.88
C LEU A 114 -7.28 2.51 13.19
N ARG A 115 -6.86 1.93 14.32
CA ARG A 115 -7.40 2.25 15.65
C ARG A 115 -7.05 3.65 16.13
N ARG A 116 -5.97 4.24 15.60
CA ARG A 116 -5.44 5.54 16.01
C ARG A 116 -5.68 6.67 15.01
N LEU A 117 -6.36 6.39 13.89
CA LEU A 117 -6.72 7.43 12.95
C LEU A 117 -7.53 8.53 13.64
N PRO A 118 -7.29 9.82 13.30
CA PRO A 118 -8.16 10.90 13.71
C PRO A 118 -9.61 10.58 13.33
N LYS A 119 -10.52 10.67 14.30
CA LYS A 119 -11.95 10.35 14.11
C LYS A 119 -12.25 8.87 13.82
N ALA A 120 -11.39 7.93 14.23
CA ALA A 120 -11.68 6.50 14.14
C ALA A 120 -12.99 6.15 14.84
N LYS A 121 -13.92 5.53 14.10
CA LYS A 121 -15.23 5.07 14.56
C LYS A 121 -15.28 3.53 14.50
N THR A 122 -16.48 2.99 14.62
CA THR A 122 -16.75 1.55 14.55
C THR A 122 -16.23 0.92 13.26
N ARG A 123 -16.24 1.66 12.15
CA ARG A 123 -15.75 1.15 10.86
C ARG A 123 -14.26 0.86 10.89
N GLU A 124 -13.45 1.81 11.30
CA GLU A 124 -11.99 1.68 11.38
C GLU A 124 -11.60 0.60 12.39
N LYS A 125 -12.34 0.50 13.51
CA LYS A 125 -12.19 -0.61 14.46
C LYS A 125 -12.44 -1.98 13.82
N ARG A 126 -13.49 -2.11 12.99
CA ARG A 126 -13.77 -3.36 12.25
C ARG A 126 -12.69 -3.69 11.23
N LEU A 127 -12.18 -2.69 10.51
CA LEU A 127 -11.04 -2.88 9.60
C LEU A 127 -9.82 -3.36 10.40
N ALA A 128 -9.48 -2.71 11.51
CA ALA A 128 -8.37 -3.12 12.36
C ALA A 128 -8.51 -4.55 12.91
N THR A 129 -9.72 -4.96 13.27
CA THR A 129 -10.00 -6.35 13.68
C THR A 129 -9.73 -7.32 12.53
N SER A 130 -10.15 -7.02 11.30
CA SER A 130 -9.87 -7.90 10.14
C SER A 130 -8.36 -8.10 9.92
N TRP A 131 -7.57 -7.04 10.10
CA TRP A 131 -6.10 -7.12 10.02
C TRP A 131 -5.48 -7.90 11.17
N THR A 132 -6.03 -7.77 12.39
CA THR A 132 -5.58 -8.56 13.55
C THR A 132 -5.86 -10.06 13.34
N VAL A 133 -7.04 -10.41 12.83
CA VAL A 133 -7.39 -11.81 12.50
C VAL A 133 -6.45 -12.36 11.43
N ARG A 134 -6.18 -11.58 10.38
CA ARG A 134 -5.21 -11.98 9.34
C ARG A 134 -3.84 -12.28 9.93
N ALA A 135 -3.33 -11.44 10.84
CA ALA A 135 -2.04 -11.64 11.50
C ALA A 135 -1.98 -12.94 12.31
N MET A 136 -3.10 -13.35 12.91
CA MET A 136 -3.17 -14.53 13.77
C MET A 136 -3.41 -15.84 13.02
N ARG A 137 -3.91 -15.80 11.78
CA ARG A 137 -4.24 -17.00 10.98
C ARG A 137 -3.09 -18.02 10.91
N PRO A 138 -1.81 -17.65 10.67
CA PRO A 138 -0.72 -18.62 10.68
C PRO A 138 -0.52 -19.32 12.03
N LEU A 139 -0.84 -18.66 13.14
CA LEU A 139 -0.75 -19.25 14.48
C LEU A 139 -1.93 -20.18 14.76
N LEU A 140 -3.13 -19.82 14.31
CA LEU A 140 -4.33 -20.65 14.42
C LEU A 140 -4.21 -21.93 13.58
N ALA A 141 -3.68 -21.82 12.35
CA ALA A 141 -3.34 -22.97 11.51
C ALA A 141 -2.39 -23.94 12.23
N ARG A 142 -1.34 -23.41 12.87
CA ARG A 142 -0.36 -24.22 13.63
C ARG A 142 -0.96 -24.86 14.87
N ALA A 143 -2.00 -24.27 15.44
CA ALA A 143 -2.73 -24.82 16.58
C ALA A 143 -3.83 -25.82 16.17
N GLY A 144 -4.10 -26.00 14.88
CA GLY A 144 -5.18 -26.85 14.37
C GLY A 144 -6.58 -26.26 14.62
N LEU A 145 -6.70 -24.94 14.75
CA LEU A 145 -7.94 -24.24 15.10
C LEU A 145 -8.56 -23.45 13.92
N ASP A 146 -8.05 -23.62 12.70
CA ASP A 146 -8.66 -23.06 11.50
C ASP A 146 -9.88 -23.93 11.12
N ASN A 147 -11.07 -23.55 11.59
CA ASN A 147 -12.33 -24.02 11.01
C ASN A 147 -12.82 -23.01 9.97
N ASP A 148 -13.16 -23.52 8.79
CA ASP A 148 -13.53 -22.86 7.53
C ASP A 148 -14.26 -21.50 7.61
#